data_AF-A0A2K2V750-F1
#
_entry.id   AF-A0A2K2V750-F1
#
_cell.length_a   1.000
_cell.length_b   1.000
_cell.length_c   1.000
_cell.angle_alpha   90.00
_cell.angle_beta   90.00
_cell.angle_gamma   90.00
#
_symmetry.space_group_name_H-M   'P 1'
#
loop_
_entity.id
_entity.type
_entity.pdbx_description
1 polymer ?
#
loop_
_entity_poly.entity_id
_entity_poly.type
_entity_poly.pdbx_seq_one_letter_code
_entity_poly.pdbx_strand_id
1 'polypeptide(L)'
;MLLPWSKVRDWFCFACGECCRWFFVSLRPDEAIRISSAYGRDKIEIVHGRPILRRIGDSCVFLYGNLCLLGDEKPIACKLWPIVFTREGGADSYFNGYYIYFDERCPGVKRGRPSDRLYMTIMEAIHLKEGQKIKQNYTTARVGPNLLLPAVASSTLGLTEEMSSLQNLEFPSYSSSRSKIYTRNMKR
;
A
#
# COMPACT_ATOMS: atom_id res chain seq x y z
N MET A 1 -11.95 -5.47 -12.06
CA MET A 1 -11.89 -5.72 -13.51
C MET A 1 -10.51 -5.27 -13.99
N LEU A 2 -9.91 -5.96 -14.96
CA LEU A 2 -8.58 -5.63 -15.49
C LEU A 2 -8.74 -4.81 -16.76
N LEU A 3 -8.05 -3.67 -16.83
CA LEU A 3 -8.03 -2.79 -17.99
C LEU A 3 -6.67 -2.85 -18.68
N PRO A 4 -6.58 -3.11 -19.99
CA PRO A 4 -5.30 -3.12 -20.69
C PRO A 4 -4.65 -1.73 -20.62
N TRP A 5 -3.32 -1.68 -20.52
CA TRP A 5 -2.60 -0.41 -20.29
C TRP A 5 -2.91 0.66 -21.35
N SER A 6 -3.16 0.27 -22.61
CA SER A 6 -3.45 1.20 -23.70
C SER A 6 -4.79 1.94 -23.55
N LYS A 7 -5.65 1.51 -22.62
CA LYS A 7 -6.93 2.16 -22.27
C LYS A 7 -6.84 2.97 -20.97
N VAL A 8 -5.67 3.01 -20.34
CA VAL A 8 -5.38 3.81 -19.16
C VAL A 8 -4.75 5.12 -19.63
N ARG A 9 -5.30 6.25 -19.21
CA ARG A 9 -4.69 7.56 -19.41
C ARG A 9 -3.55 7.78 -18.44
N ASP A 10 -3.80 7.50 -17.16
CA ASP A 10 -2.82 7.70 -16.11
C ASP A 10 -3.16 6.92 -14.83
N TRP A 11 -2.20 6.79 -13.92
CA TRP A 11 -2.43 6.23 -12.59
C TRP A 11 -1.60 6.89 -11.49
N PHE A 12 -2.22 7.14 -10.33
CA PHE A 12 -1.56 7.73 -9.17
C PHE A 12 -1.89 6.95 -7.90
N CYS A 13 -0.89 6.71 -7.06
CA CYS A 13 -1.13 6.22 -5.70
C CYS A 13 -1.47 7.40 -4.77
N PHE A 14 -2.63 7.32 -4.11
CA PHE A 14 -3.09 8.34 -3.16
C PHE A 14 -2.90 7.94 -1.69
N ALA A 15 -2.16 6.86 -1.42
CA ALA A 15 -2.04 6.28 -0.07
C ALA A 15 -3.40 6.04 0.62
N CYS A 16 -4.40 5.57 -0.15
CA CYS A 16 -5.77 5.39 0.32
C CYS A 16 -6.01 4.05 1.06
N GLY A 17 -5.07 3.11 1.00
CA GLY A 17 -5.17 1.80 1.65
C GLY A 17 -6.00 0.75 0.90
N GLU A 18 -6.59 1.08 -0.26
CA GLU A 18 -7.43 0.14 -1.03
C GLU A 18 -6.66 -1.12 -1.45
N CYS A 19 -5.38 -1.01 -1.79
CA CYS A 19 -4.54 -2.19 -2.04
C CYS A 19 -4.50 -3.13 -0.83
N CYS A 20 -4.38 -2.60 0.39
CA CYS A 20 -4.36 -3.41 1.60
C CYS A 20 -5.72 -4.08 1.88
N ARG A 21 -6.83 -3.51 1.42
CA ARG A 21 -8.19 -4.05 1.62
C ARG A 21 -8.57 -5.13 0.60
N TRP A 22 -8.15 -5.01 -0.65
CA TRP A 22 -8.63 -5.93 -1.70
C TRP A 22 -7.60 -6.92 -2.20
N PHE A 23 -6.31 -6.60 -2.07
CA PHE A 23 -5.26 -7.37 -2.72
C PHE A 23 -4.63 -8.39 -1.77
N PHE A 24 -4.60 -9.65 -2.21
CA PHE A 24 -3.85 -10.72 -1.55
C PHE A 24 -2.38 -10.61 -1.98
N VAL A 25 -1.52 -10.25 -1.02
CA VAL A 25 -0.12 -9.95 -1.30
C VAL A 25 0.69 -11.24 -1.19
N SER A 26 0.95 -11.88 -2.34
CA SER A 26 1.92 -12.97 -2.42
C SER A 26 3.33 -12.43 -2.23
N LEU A 27 4.12 -13.15 -1.43
CA LEU A 27 5.51 -12.83 -1.15
C LEU A 27 6.43 -13.75 -1.96
N ARG A 28 7.59 -13.23 -2.34
CA ARG A 28 8.73 -14.08 -2.70
C ARG A 28 9.32 -14.73 -1.45
N PRO A 29 10.05 -15.85 -1.56
CA PRO A 29 10.66 -16.49 -0.39
C PRO A 29 11.59 -15.56 0.41
N ASP A 30 12.38 -14.74 -0.27
CA ASP A 30 13.27 -13.75 0.36
C ASP A 30 12.49 -12.64 1.09
N GLU A 31 11.37 -12.18 0.51
CA GLU A 31 10.49 -11.21 1.16
C GLU A 31 9.81 -11.79 2.39
N ALA A 32 9.40 -13.05 2.34
CA ALA A 32 8.80 -13.74 3.48
C ALA A 32 9.79 -13.87 4.64
N ILE A 33 11.04 -14.25 4.37
CA ILE A 33 12.10 -14.31 5.38
C ILE A 33 12.36 -12.93 5.98
N ARG A 34 12.52 -11.91 5.14
CA ARG A 34 12.78 -10.52 5.60
C ARG A 34 11.63 -10.00 6.48
N ILE A 35 10.39 -10.13 6.03
CA ILE A 35 9.22 -9.63 6.76
C ILE A 35 8.99 -10.40 8.06
N SER A 36 9.10 -11.73 8.05
CA SER A 36 8.93 -12.52 9.28
C SER A 36 10.01 -12.24 10.32
N SER A 37 11.25 -11.96 9.87
CA SER A 37 12.36 -11.63 10.76
C SER A 37 12.19 -10.23 11.39
N ALA A 38 11.74 -9.25 10.61
CA ALA A 38 11.59 -7.87 11.08
C ALA A 38 10.31 -7.61 11.87
N TYR A 39 9.20 -8.27 11.52
CA TYR A 39 7.86 -7.93 12.04
C TYR A 39 7.14 -9.09 12.75
N GLY A 40 7.76 -10.28 12.77
CA GLY A 40 7.19 -11.48 13.38
C GLY A 40 6.59 -12.46 12.37
N ARG A 41 6.69 -13.75 12.69
CA ARG A 41 6.15 -14.85 11.87
C ARG A 41 4.63 -14.81 11.76
N ASP A 42 3.94 -14.23 12.75
CA ASP A 42 2.49 -14.05 12.74
C ASP A 42 2.00 -13.06 11.66
N LYS A 43 2.90 -12.38 10.93
CA LYS A 43 2.52 -11.48 9.82
C LYS A 43 2.36 -12.20 8.48
N ILE A 44 2.70 -13.49 8.41
CA ILE A 44 2.69 -14.27 7.19
C ILE A 44 1.75 -15.47 7.36
N GLU A 45 1.06 -15.82 6.28
CA GLU A 45 0.23 -17.01 6.18
C GLU A 45 0.64 -17.82 4.95
N ILE A 46 0.51 -19.15 5.02
CA ILE A 46 0.76 -20.02 3.86
C ILE A 46 -0.59 -20.41 3.25
N VAL A 47 -0.83 -19.96 2.02
CA VAL A 47 -2.05 -20.28 1.27
C VAL A 47 -1.66 -20.99 -0.01
N HIS A 48 -2.15 -22.22 -0.21
CA HIS A 48 -1.79 -23.09 -1.34
C HIS A 48 -0.27 -23.23 -1.55
N GLY A 49 0.48 -23.36 -0.44
CA GLY A 49 1.93 -23.51 -0.47
C GLY A 49 2.71 -22.22 -0.79
N ARG A 50 2.05 -21.07 -0.87
CA ARG A 50 2.69 -19.77 -1.13
C ARG A 50 2.60 -18.87 0.10
N PRO A 51 3.69 -18.21 0.51
CA PRO A 51 3.64 -17.23 1.58
C PRO A 51 2.90 -15.97 1.10
N ILE A 52 1.94 -15.53 1.89
CA ILE A 52 1.21 -14.29 1.69
C ILE A 52 1.29 -13.42 2.95
N LEU A 53 1.09 -12.11 2.82
CA LEU A 53 0.82 -11.29 4.01
C LEU A 53 -0.51 -11.72 4.64
N ARG A 54 -0.47 -11.98 5.95
CA ARG A 54 -1.66 -12.36 6.73
C ARG A 54 -2.72 -11.26 6.63
N ARG A 55 -3.98 -11.69 6.67
CA ARG A 55 -5.15 -10.80 6.75
C ARG A 55 -5.82 -10.86 8.11
N ILE A 56 -6.40 -9.74 8.56
CA ILE A 56 -7.26 -9.62 9.73
C ILE A 56 -8.61 -9.10 9.23
N GLY A 57 -9.63 -9.95 9.29
CA GLY A 57 -10.88 -9.74 8.56
C GLY A 57 -10.58 -9.59 7.07
N ASP A 58 -11.09 -8.52 6.46
CA ASP A 58 -10.93 -8.27 5.04
C ASP A 58 -9.66 -7.49 4.67
N SER A 59 -8.77 -7.17 5.62
CA SER A 59 -7.63 -6.27 5.38
C SER A 59 -6.26 -6.90 5.68
N CYS A 60 -5.22 -6.43 5.00
CA CYS A 60 -3.83 -6.78 5.28
C CYS A 60 -3.45 -6.37 6.71
N VAL A 61 -2.69 -7.24 7.41
CA VAL A 61 -2.22 -7.00 8.79
C VAL A 61 -1.41 -5.71 8.98
N PHE A 62 -0.84 -5.15 7.91
CA PHE A 62 -0.05 -3.91 7.93
C PHE A 62 -0.86 -2.64 7.62
N LEU A 63 -2.19 -2.73 7.51
CA LEU A 63 -3.05 -1.57 7.33
C LEU A 63 -3.30 -0.87 8.69
N TYR A 64 -2.99 0.42 8.78
CA TYR A 64 -3.35 1.27 9.90
C TYR A 64 -4.07 2.52 9.39
N GLY A 65 -5.38 2.61 9.65
CA GLY A 65 -6.24 3.60 9.01
C GLY A 65 -6.25 3.43 7.49
N ASN A 66 -5.61 4.35 6.76
CA ASN A 66 -5.42 4.29 5.31
C ASN A 66 -3.97 4.02 4.90
N LEU A 67 -3.04 3.94 5.86
CA LEU A 67 -1.62 3.87 5.62
C LEU A 67 -1.09 2.44 5.76
N CYS A 68 -0.08 2.13 4.96
CA CYS A 68 0.63 0.86 5.04
C CYS A 68 1.90 1.04 5.87
N LEU A 69 1.99 0.31 6.99
CA LEU A 69 3.09 0.39 7.94
C LEU A 69 4.43 -0.13 7.39
N LEU A 70 4.42 -0.87 6.27
CA LEU A 70 5.66 -1.40 5.67
C LEU A 70 6.51 -0.33 4.98
N GLY A 71 6.01 0.88 4.70
CA GLY A 71 6.86 1.95 4.13
C GLY A 71 7.62 1.51 2.86
N ASP A 72 8.94 1.66 2.85
CA ASP A 72 9.80 1.25 1.74
C ASP A 72 10.09 -0.27 1.70
N GLU A 73 9.87 -0.96 2.83
CA GLU A 73 10.03 -2.40 3.01
C GLU A 73 8.88 -3.22 2.37
N LYS A 74 7.91 -2.53 1.73
CA LYS A 74 6.81 -3.13 0.97
C LYS A 74 7.34 -4.20 0.00
N PRO A 75 6.68 -5.37 -0.07
CA PRO A 75 7.04 -6.39 -1.05
C PRO A 75 6.71 -5.92 -2.47
N ILE A 76 7.32 -6.57 -3.46
CA ILE A 76 7.20 -6.25 -4.87
C ILE A 76 5.75 -6.25 -5.34
N ALA A 77 4.93 -7.18 -4.86
CA ALA A 77 3.52 -7.24 -5.20
C ALA A 77 2.77 -5.97 -4.75
N CYS A 78 3.09 -5.42 -3.58
CA CYS A 78 2.54 -4.15 -3.11
C CYS A 78 3.06 -2.96 -3.93
N LYS A 79 4.33 -2.99 -4.33
CA LYS A 79 4.98 -1.94 -5.13
C LYS A 79 4.44 -1.87 -6.57
N LEU A 80 4.02 -3.01 -7.12
CA LEU A 80 3.46 -3.10 -8.47
C LEU A 80 1.97 -2.79 -8.53
N TRP A 81 1.21 -2.98 -7.46
CA TRP A 81 -0.24 -2.75 -7.50
C TRP A 81 -0.56 -1.30 -7.89
N PRO A 82 -1.50 -1.04 -8.82
CA PRO A 82 -2.47 -1.96 -9.42
C PRO A 82 -2.05 -2.54 -10.77
N ILE A 83 -0.77 -2.46 -11.12
CA ILE A 83 -0.23 -2.97 -12.39
C ILE A 83 -0.07 -4.49 -12.30
N VAL A 84 -0.73 -5.19 -13.21
CA VAL A 84 -0.77 -6.64 -13.28
C VAL A 84 -0.09 -7.09 -14.56
N PHE A 85 0.86 -8.01 -14.40
CA PHE A 85 1.57 -8.64 -15.51
C PHE A 85 1.02 -10.04 -15.74
N THR A 86 0.57 -10.33 -16.95
CA THR A 86 0.07 -11.64 -17.35
C THR A 86 1.00 -12.32 -18.36
N ARG A 87 0.86 -13.64 -18.53
CA ARG A 87 1.64 -14.40 -19.52
C ARG A 87 1.12 -14.22 -20.94
N GLU A 88 -0.18 -13.94 -21.06
CA GLU A 88 -0.92 -13.81 -22.30
C GLU A 88 -1.90 -12.64 -22.20
N GLY A 89 -2.30 -12.10 -23.35
CA GLY A 89 -3.19 -10.95 -23.44
C GLY A 89 -3.45 -10.53 -24.88
N GLY A 90 -4.26 -9.48 -25.05
CA GLY A 90 -4.53 -8.88 -26.35
C GLY A 90 -3.41 -7.94 -26.80
N ALA A 91 -3.43 -7.56 -28.08
CA ALA A 91 -2.50 -6.56 -28.61
C ALA A 91 -2.57 -5.22 -27.87
N ASP A 92 -3.75 -4.89 -27.32
CA ASP A 92 -3.99 -3.67 -26.55
C ASP A 92 -3.35 -3.70 -25.14
N SER A 93 -2.94 -4.86 -24.63
CA SER A 93 -2.20 -4.98 -23.37
C SER A 93 -0.70 -5.24 -23.56
N TYR A 94 -0.23 -5.46 -24.78
CA TYR A 94 1.18 -5.74 -25.02
C TYR A 94 2.04 -4.47 -24.97
N PHE A 95 3.10 -4.48 -24.17
CA PHE A 95 4.09 -3.40 -24.09
C PHE A 95 5.43 -3.96 -23.58
N ASN A 96 6.50 -3.69 -24.35
CA ASN A 96 7.88 -4.03 -23.98
C ASN A 96 8.07 -5.49 -23.52
N GLY A 97 7.50 -6.46 -24.24
CA GLY A 97 7.63 -7.89 -23.92
C GLY A 97 6.66 -8.42 -22.86
N TYR A 98 5.79 -7.57 -22.32
CA TYR A 98 4.83 -7.95 -21.28
C TYR A 98 3.39 -7.66 -21.69
N TYR A 99 2.46 -8.48 -21.20
CA TYR A 99 1.04 -8.16 -21.21
C TYR A 99 0.68 -7.45 -19.89
N ILE A 100 0.30 -6.19 -19.98
CA ILE A 100 0.16 -5.27 -18.85
C ILE A 100 -1.30 -4.79 -18.75
N TYR A 101 -1.83 -4.96 -17.54
CA TYR A 101 -3.16 -4.52 -17.16
C TYR A 101 -3.11 -3.67 -15.90
N PHE A 102 -4.17 -2.89 -15.67
CA PHE A 102 -4.41 -2.16 -14.44
C PHE A 102 -5.67 -2.69 -13.78
N ASP A 103 -5.61 -2.92 -12.48
CA ASP A 103 -6.77 -3.27 -11.68
C ASP A 103 -7.60 -2.04 -11.36
N GLU A 104 -8.80 -1.99 -11.92
CA GLU A 104 -9.72 -0.85 -11.80
C GLU A 104 -10.32 -0.69 -10.40
N ARG A 105 -10.07 -1.64 -9.48
CA ARG A 105 -10.38 -1.45 -8.05
C ARG A 105 -9.54 -0.33 -7.44
N CYS A 106 -8.44 0.06 -8.07
CA CYS A 106 -7.67 1.20 -7.64
C CYS A 106 -8.33 2.52 -8.06
N PRO A 107 -8.71 3.41 -7.11
CA PRO A 107 -9.31 4.71 -7.43
C PRO A 107 -8.35 5.65 -8.15
N GLY A 108 -7.05 5.32 -8.16
CA GLY A 108 -6.02 6.06 -8.88
C GLY A 108 -6.02 5.86 -10.39
N VAL A 109 -6.68 4.82 -10.90
CA VAL A 109 -6.66 4.46 -12.33
C VAL A 109 -7.60 5.38 -13.10
N LYS A 110 -7.06 6.12 -14.06
CA LYS A 110 -7.83 7.01 -14.94
C LYS A 110 -7.89 6.41 -16.34
N ARG A 111 -9.09 6.12 -16.84
CA ARG A 111 -9.30 5.66 -18.22
C ARG A 111 -8.98 6.77 -19.24
N GLY A 112 -8.61 6.36 -20.46
CA GLY A 112 -8.39 7.24 -21.61
C GLY A 112 -7.10 6.90 -22.37
N ARG A 113 -6.67 7.82 -23.24
CA ARG A 113 -5.42 7.67 -24.01
C ARG A 113 -4.20 7.80 -23.10
N PRO A 114 -3.22 6.88 -23.15
CA PRO A 114 -1.99 6.91 -22.34
C PRO A 114 -1.27 8.26 -22.38
N SER A 115 -0.91 8.77 -21.21
CA SER A 115 -0.05 9.93 -21.04
C SER A 115 1.43 9.53 -21.03
N ASP A 116 2.33 10.48 -21.33
CA ASP A 116 3.78 10.28 -21.21
C ASP A 116 4.19 9.82 -19.80
N ARG A 117 3.52 10.35 -18.77
CA ARG A 117 3.73 9.93 -17.38
C ARG A 117 3.38 8.46 -17.16
N LEU A 118 2.31 7.97 -17.78
CA LEU A 118 1.93 6.56 -17.66
C LEU A 118 3.00 5.64 -18.25
N TYR A 119 3.61 6.00 -19.38
CA TYR A 119 4.75 5.25 -19.93
C TYR A 119 5.90 5.16 -18.93
N MET A 120 6.27 6.27 -18.28
CA MET A 120 7.31 6.27 -17.24
C MET A 120 6.94 5.40 -16.03
N THR A 121 5.65 5.38 -15.67
CA THR A 121 5.11 4.54 -14.59
C THR A 121 5.24 3.05 -14.94
N ILE A 122 4.85 2.67 -16.17
CA ILE A 122 4.92 1.29 -16.65
C ILE A 122 6.38 0.83 -16.74
N MET A 123 7.28 1.68 -17.24
CA MET A 123 8.71 1.37 -17.27
C MET A 123 9.29 1.16 -15.87
N GLU A 124 8.94 2.02 -14.90
CA GLU A 124 9.32 1.82 -13.50
C GLU A 124 8.80 0.49 -12.95
N ALA A 125 7.56 0.12 -13.26
CA ALA A 125 6.96 -1.15 -12.85
C ALA A 125 7.67 -2.38 -13.49
N ILE A 126 8.09 -2.28 -14.75
CA ILE A 126 8.87 -3.34 -15.42
C ILE A 126 10.22 -3.53 -14.70
N HIS A 127 10.96 -2.45 -14.45
CA HIS A 127 12.24 -2.53 -13.75
C HIS A 127 12.09 -3.13 -12.35
N LEU A 128 11.05 -2.74 -11.60
CA LEU A 128 10.73 -3.34 -10.30
C LEU A 128 10.44 -4.85 -10.43
N LYS A 129 9.62 -5.24 -11.42
CA LYS A 129 9.29 -6.66 -11.67
C LYS A 129 10.53 -7.49 -11.95
N GLU A 130 11.47 -6.96 -12.73
CA GLU A 130 12.76 -7.56 -13.08
C GLU A 130 13.75 -7.58 -11.90
N GLY A 131 13.40 -7.01 -10.76
CA GLY A 131 14.23 -7.01 -9.56
C GLY A 131 15.30 -5.92 -9.54
N GLN A 132 15.21 -4.94 -10.43
CA GLN A 132 16.12 -3.80 -10.42
C GLN A 132 15.87 -2.96 -9.16
N LYS A 133 16.95 -2.62 -8.44
CA LYS A 133 16.90 -1.78 -7.23
C LYS A 133 16.82 -0.30 -7.62
N ILE A 134 15.63 0.14 -8.02
CA ILE A 134 15.38 1.53 -8.38
C ILE A 134 14.55 2.26 -7.33
N LYS A 135 14.72 3.58 -7.24
CA LYS A 135 13.87 4.44 -6.41
C LYS A 135 12.50 4.57 -7.07
N GLN A 136 11.42 4.30 -6.33
CA GLN A 136 10.06 4.50 -6.81
C GLN A 136 9.73 5.99 -6.83
N ASN A 137 9.44 6.54 -8.01
CA ASN A 137 9.03 7.93 -8.20
C ASN A 137 7.59 8.01 -8.73
N TYR A 138 7.17 7.02 -9.51
CA TYR A 138 5.87 6.99 -10.20
C TYR A 138 4.90 5.95 -9.62
N THR A 139 5.43 4.84 -9.11
CA THR A 139 4.69 3.71 -8.53
C THR A 139 4.47 3.79 -7.03
N THR A 140 4.57 4.99 -6.47
CA THR A 140 4.34 5.26 -5.06
C THR A 140 3.56 6.56 -4.88
N ALA A 141 2.97 6.74 -3.69
CA ALA A 141 2.29 7.99 -3.36
C ALA A 141 3.32 9.10 -3.14
N ARG A 142 3.03 10.30 -3.63
CA ARG A 142 3.79 11.50 -3.27
C ARG A 142 3.28 12.02 -1.94
N VAL A 143 3.72 11.38 -0.87
CA VAL A 143 3.43 11.81 0.49
C VAL A 143 4.45 12.91 0.84
N GLY A 144 3.98 14.13 1.10
CA GLY A 144 4.88 15.21 1.54
C GLY A 144 5.54 14.87 2.88
N PRO A 145 6.68 15.51 3.23
CA PRO A 145 7.48 15.18 4.42
C PRO A 145 6.74 15.31 5.77
N ASN A 146 5.54 15.89 5.81
CA ASN A 146 4.78 16.15 7.04
C ASN A 146 3.83 15.04 7.49
N LEU A 147 3.82 13.88 6.83
CA LEU A 147 3.07 12.71 7.32
C LEU A 147 4.03 11.81 8.10
N LEU A 148 4.27 12.17 9.36
CA LEU A 148 4.92 11.30 10.33
C LEU A 148 4.05 10.06 10.52
N LEU A 149 4.47 8.94 9.93
CA LEU A 149 4.01 7.63 10.38
C LEU A 149 4.43 7.49 11.86
N PRO A 150 3.57 6.99 12.76
CA PRO A 150 4.01 6.67 14.10
C PRO A 150 5.17 5.69 13.97
N ALA A 151 6.34 6.10 14.45
CA ALA A 151 7.52 5.27 14.49
C ALA A 151 7.12 3.96 15.18
N VAL A 152 7.17 2.85 14.44
CA VAL A 152 7.12 1.53 15.06
C VAL A 152 8.31 1.48 16.00
N ALA A 153 8.04 1.54 17.30
CA ALA A 153 9.06 1.51 18.33
C ALA A 153 9.82 0.19 18.21
N SER A 154 11.02 0.23 17.64
CA SER A 154 12.01 -0.84 17.80
C SER A 154 12.44 -0.84 19.26
N SER A 155 11.85 -1.74 20.03
CA SER A 155 12.30 -2.03 21.37
C SER A 155 13.65 -2.75 21.37
N THR A 156 14.44 -2.39 22.38
CA THR A 156 15.65 -3.01 22.96
C THR A 156 17.01 -2.72 22.32
N LEU A 157 17.75 -1.79 22.93
CA LEU A 157 18.96 -2.08 23.71
C LEU A 157 19.23 -0.88 24.64
N GLY A 158 19.37 -1.16 25.93
CA GLY A 158 19.28 -0.16 27.00
C GLY A 158 20.56 0.64 27.25
N LEU A 159 20.38 1.73 28.00
CA LEU A 159 21.37 2.32 28.90
C LEU A 159 20.62 2.95 30.08
N THR A 160 21.32 2.96 31.20
CA THR A 160 20.92 3.12 32.59
C THR A 160 20.44 4.52 33.00
N GLU A 161 19.68 4.54 34.11
CA GLU A 161 19.53 5.57 35.14
C GLU A 161 19.98 7.01 34.82
N GLU A 162 19.07 7.99 34.88
CA GLU A 162 19.00 8.94 36.00
C GLU A 162 17.94 10.03 35.80
N MET A 163 17.35 10.43 36.94
CA MET A 163 16.82 11.76 37.26
C MET A 163 15.44 12.18 36.73
N SER A 164 14.43 11.74 37.48
CA SER A 164 13.59 12.65 38.30
C SER A 164 13.92 14.15 38.16
N SER A 165 13.09 14.87 37.40
CA SER A 165 12.51 16.18 37.75
C SER A 165 11.83 16.77 36.52
N LEU A 166 10.82 17.63 36.73
CA LEU A 166 9.88 18.19 35.76
C LEU A 166 8.59 17.38 35.54
N GLN A 167 7.91 17.11 36.67
CA GLN A 167 6.47 17.26 36.71
C GLN A 167 6.09 18.72 36.41
N ASN A 168 4.92 18.90 35.78
CA ASN A 168 4.17 20.14 35.56
C ASN A 168 4.25 20.73 34.15
N LEU A 169 3.48 20.15 33.22
CA LEU A 169 2.72 20.96 32.25
C LEU A 169 1.32 20.35 32.10
N GLU A 170 0.32 21.15 32.46
CA GLU A 170 -1.11 20.83 32.47
C GLU A 170 -1.65 20.65 31.04
N PHE A 171 -2.48 19.63 30.83
CA PHE A 171 -3.23 19.41 29.59
C PHE A 171 -4.58 20.16 29.65
N PRO A 172 -4.94 21.00 28.66
CA PRO A 172 -6.30 21.53 28.59
C PRO A 172 -7.27 20.44 28.11
N SER A 173 -8.32 20.24 28.91
CA SER A 173 -9.45 19.35 28.67
C SER A 173 -10.23 19.74 27.40
N TYR A 174 -10.27 18.87 26.39
CA TYR A 174 -11.18 19.03 25.26
C TYR A 174 -12.55 18.42 25.61
N SER A 175 -13.53 19.30 25.78
CA SER A 175 -14.90 18.98 26.13
C SER A 175 -15.65 18.28 24.99
N SER A 176 -16.27 17.17 25.36
CA SER A 176 -17.37 16.51 24.66
C SER A 176 -18.51 17.49 24.33
N SER A 177 -19.01 17.43 23.09
CA SER A 177 -20.35 17.91 22.75
C SER A 177 -20.93 17.04 21.62
N ARG A 178 -21.66 15.99 22.01
CA ARG A 178 -22.81 15.47 21.24
C ARG A 178 -23.84 16.61 21.15
N SER A 179 -24.55 16.86 20.06
CA SER A 179 -25.66 16.04 19.57
C SER A 179 -26.45 16.82 18.53
N LYS A 180 -27.06 16.10 17.56
CA LYS A 180 -28.46 16.19 17.06
C LYS A 180 -28.49 15.58 15.65
N ILE A 181 -28.96 14.33 15.51
CA ILE A 181 -30.35 13.93 15.23
C ILE A 181 -30.81 14.45 13.86
N TYR A 182 -30.93 13.54 12.89
CA TYR A 182 -31.99 13.58 11.88
C TYR A 182 -32.42 12.15 11.55
N THR A 183 -33.63 11.80 11.99
CA THR A 183 -34.37 10.61 11.55
C THR A 183 -35.66 11.06 10.85
N ARG A 184 -35.93 10.36 9.73
CA ARG A 184 -37.25 10.04 9.11
C ARG A 184 -38.10 11.17 8.49
N ASN A 185 -38.51 10.98 7.22
CA ASN A 185 -39.72 10.20 6.91
C ASN A 185 -39.96 9.90 5.42
N MET A 186 -40.63 8.76 5.19
CA MET A 186 -41.23 8.29 3.93
C MET A 186 -42.53 9.06 3.57
N LYS A 187 -42.98 8.83 2.32
CA LYS A 187 -44.35 8.95 1.75
C LYS A 187 -44.79 10.32 1.23
N ARG A 188 -44.84 10.44 -0.10
CA ARG A 188 -46.10 10.57 -0.86
C ARG A 188 -45.92 10.00 -2.26
#